data_AF-A0A183ATQ4-F1
#
_entry.id   AF-A0A183ATQ4-F1
#
_cell.length_a   1.000
_cell.length_b   1.000
_cell.length_c   1.000
_cell.angle_alpha   90.00
_cell.angle_beta   90.00
_cell.angle_gamma   90.00
#
_symmetry.space_group_name_H-M   'P 1'
#
loop_
_entity.id
_entity.type
_entity.pdbx_description
1 polymer ?
#
loop_
_entity_poly.entity_id
_entity_poly.type
_entity_poly.pdbx_seq_one_letter_code
_entity_poly.pdbx_strand_id
1 'polypeptide(L)' 'MEAQQCAEDNGVYAFLETSAKTGKNVHEAFISAARGILARNPGLKNGESIPSGIGASQLSSGPSDMRKLCC' A
#
# COMPACT_ATOMS: atom_id res chain seq x y z
N MET A 1 6.22 -9.76 19.43
CA MET A 1 5.99 -9.65 17.97
C MET A 1 4.57 -10.11 17.67
N GLU A 2 3.57 -9.26 17.93
CA GLU A 2 2.16 -9.64 17.72
C GLU A 2 1.74 -9.41 16.25
N ALA A 3 2.11 -8.26 15.67
CA ALA A 3 1.75 -7.90 14.31
C ALA A 3 2.39 -8.81 13.24
N GLN A 4 3.63 -9.26 13.46
CA GLN A 4 4.29 -10.22 12.58
C GLN A 4 3.59 -11.58 12.64
N GLN A 5 3.26 -12.08 13.84
CA GLN A 5 2.55 -13.35 14.00
C GLN A 5 1.19 -13.30 13.29
N CYS A 6 0.43 -12.21 13.47
CA CYS A 6 -0.83 -12.00 12.77
C CYS A 6 -0.67 -12.05 11.23
N ALA A 7 0.39 -11.45 10.69
CA ALA A 7 0.65 -11.49 9.25
C ALA A 7 0.92 -12.91 8.75
N GLU A 8 1.69 -13.70 9.50
CA GLU A 8 1.98 -15.10 9.22
C GLU A 8 0.71 -15.95 9.27
N ASP A 9 -0.10 -15.80 10.33
CA ASP A 9 -1.35 -16.54 10.54
C ASP A 9 -2.38 -16.28 9.43
N ASN A 10 -2.35 -15.09 8.82
CA ASN A 10 -3.25 -14.69 7.72
C ASN A 10 -2.65 -14.94 6.33
N GLY A 11 -1.46 -15.55 6.23
CA GLY A 11 -0.81 -15.84 4.95
C GLY A 11 -0.46 -14.58 4.15
N VAL A 12 -0.19 -13.47 4.85
CA VAL A 12 0.27 -12.22 4.23
C VAL A 12 1.67 -12.44 3.67
N TYR A 13 1.91 -11.93 2.46
CA TYR A 13 3.15 -12.19 1.73
C TYR A 13 4.40 -11.54 2.37
N ALA A 14 4.23 -10.38 3.00
CA ALA A 14 5.33 -9.66 3.65
C ALA A 14 4.81 -8.79 4.81
N PHE A 15 5.59 -8.73 5.88
CA PHE A 15 5.41 -7.80 7.00
C PHE A 15 6.61 -6.85 7.04
N LEU A 16 6.36 -5.54 7.06
CA LEU A 16 7.40 -4.50 7.05
C LEU A 16 7.02 -3.39 8.05
N GLU A 17 7.91 -3.11 8.99
CA GLU A 17 7.78 -1.91 9.82
C GLU A 17 8.20 -0.68 9.01
N THR A 18 7.31 0.30 8.89
CA THR A 18 7.52 1.49 8.05
C THR A 18 7.39 2.78 8.84
N SER A 19 8.01 3.85 8.35
CA SER A 19 7.77 5.21 8.85
C SER A 19 7.59 6.14 7.65
N ALA A 20 6.34 6.55 7.41
CA ALA A 20 6.02 7.51 6.35
C ALA A 20 6.72 8.86 6.55
N LYS A 21 6.90 9.27 7.82
CA LYS A 21 7.56 10.54 8.18
C LYS A 21 9.03 10.57 7.78
N THR A 22 9.72 9.44 7.90
CA THR A 22 11.17 9.35 7.61
C THR A 22 11.46 8.63 6.30
N GLY A 23 10.44 8.11 5.62
CA GLY A 23 10.57 7.28 4.42
C GLY A 23 11.05 5.85 4.68
N LYS A 24 11.27 5.44 5.95
CA LYS A 24 11.78 4.09 6.27
C LYS A 24 10.83 3.03 5.72
N ASN A 25 11.35 2.15 4.87
CA ASN A 25 10.67 0.98 4.30
C ASN A 25 9.39 1.28 3.50
N VAL A 26 9.11 2.56 3.18
CA VAL A 26 7.91 2.93 2.41
C VAL A 26 7.99 2.38 0.99
N HIS A 27 9.12 2.60 0.31
CA HIS A 27 9.31 2.11 -1.07
C HIS A 27 9.33 0.57 -1.13
N GLU A 28 9.99 -0.07 -0.17
CA GLU A 28 10.06 -1.53 -0.08
C GLU A 28 8.71 -2.18 0.18
N ALA A 29 7.81 -1.52 0.93
CA ALA A 29 6.45 -2.00 1.12
C ALA A 29 5.69 -2.09 -0.21
N PHE A 30 5.78 -1.08 -1.08
CA PHE A 30 5.15 -1.11 -2.41
C PHE A 30 5.77 -2.18 -3.31
N ILE A 31 7.10 -2.30 -3.35
CA ILE A 31 7.77 -3.32 -4.15
C ILE A 31 7.38 -4.73 -3.68
N SER A 32 7.38 -4.97 -2.36
CA SER A 32 7.05 -6.27 -1.79
C SER A 32 5.60 -6.67 -2.08
N ALA A 33 4.67 -5.72 -2.01
CA ALA A 33 3.27 -5.94 -2.40
C ALA A 33 3.15 -6.29 -3.89
N ALA A 34 3.79 -5.52 -4.77
CA ALA A 34 3.76 -5.78 -6.21
C ALA A 34 4.34 -7.16 -6.56
N ARG A 35 5.48 -7.52 -5.96
CA ARG A 35 6.10 -8.85 -6.12
C ARG A 35 5.17 -9.96 -5.62
N GLY A 36 4.51 -9.78 -4.48
CA GLY A 36 3.55 -10.74 -3.95
C GLY A 36 2.37 -10.98 -4.89
N ILE A 37 1.83 -9.92 -5.50
CA ILE A 37 0.75 -10.01 -6.48
C ILE A 37 1.20 -10.78 -7.73
N LEU A 38 2.37 -10.46 -8.28
CA LEU A 38 2.93 -11.13 -9.46
C LEU A 38 3.25 -12.60 -9.20
N ALA A 39 3.83 -12.93 -8.04
CA ALA A 39 4.14 -14.30 -7.67
C ALA A 39 2.88 -15.17 -7.53
N ARG A 40 1.77 -14.60 -7.06
CA ARG A 40 0.47 -15.30 -6.95
C ARG A 40 -0.25 -15.44 -8.29
N ASN A 41 0.11 -14.64 -9.28
CA ASN A 41 -0.57 -14.57 -10.58
C ASN A 41 0.45 -14.61 -11.73
N PRO A 42 1.15 -15.75 -11.96
CA PRO A 42 2.18 -15.85 -13.00
C PRO A 42 1.63 -15.64 -14.43
N GLY A 43 0.30 -15.63 -14.59
CA GLY A 43 -0.40 -15.40 -15.85
C GLY A 43 -0.79 -13.94 -16.14
N LEU A 44 -0.59 -12.99 -15.21
CA LEU A 44 -0.86 -11.56 -15.45
C LEU A 44 0.02 -11.07 -16.61
N LYS A 45 -0.53 -11.05 -17.81
CA LYS A 45 0.14 -10.50 -18.99
C LYS A 45 0.03 -8.98 -18.93
N ASN A 46 1.07 -8.29 -19.40
CA ASN A 46 1.09 -6.84 -19.55
C ASN A 46 -0.21 -6.38 -20.25
N GLY A 47 -1.14 -5.77 -19.51
CA GLY A 47 -2.41 -5.25 -20.05
C GLY A 47 -3.70 -5.79 -19.41
N GLU A 48 -3.65 -6.86 -18.61
CA GLU A 48 -4.78 -7.16 -17.70
C GLU A 48 -4.83 -6.12 -16.59
N SER A 49 -6.03 -5.62 -16.29
CA SER A 49 -6.27 -4.52 -15.36
C SER A 49 -5.77 -4.86 -13.96
N ILE A 50 -4.50 -4.57 -13.69
CA ILE A 50 -3.94 -4.55 -12.34
C ILE A 50 -4.82 -3.59 -11.54
N PRO A 51 -5.35 -3.99 -10.37
CA PRO A 51 -6.04 -3.06 -9.49
C PRO A 51 -5.08 -1.92 -9.14
N SER A 52 -5.24 -0.80 -9.85
CA SER A 52 -4.40 0.37 -9.73
C SER A 52 -4.94 1.19 -8.59
N GLY A 53 -4.20 1.23 -7.48
CA GLY A 53 -4.50 2.15 -6.39
C GLY A 53 -4.44 3.59 -6.87
N ILE A 54 -5.14 4.48 -6.17
CA ILE A 54 -5.13 5.92 -6.46
C ILE A 54 -3.69 6.42 -6.26
N GLY A 55 -2.99 6.74 -7.35
CA GLY A 55 -1.63 7.25 -7.30
C GLY A 55 -1.55 8.64 -6.66
N ALA A 56 -0.38 9.04 -6.16
CA ALA A 56 -0.19 10.32 -5.49
C ALA A 56 -0.61 11.54 -6.36
N SER A 57 -0.48 11.43 -7.68
CA SER A 57 -0.94 12.42 -8.66
C SER A 57 -2.47 12.60 -8.70
N GLN A 58 -3.23 11.64 -8.19
CA GLN A 58 -4.69 11.68 -8.09
C GLN A 58 -5.20 12.09 -6.70
N LEU A 59 -4.30 12.37 -5.74
CA LEU A 59 -4.65 13.00 -4.46
C LEU A 59 -4.90 14.51 -4.59
N SER A 60 -4.73 15.07 -5.79
CA SER A 60 -4.96 16.47 -6.13
C SER A 60 -6.44 16.77 -6.46
N SER A 61 -7.35 16.48 -5.52
CA SER A 61 -8.64 17.17 -5.46
C SER A 61 -9.24 17.02 -4.06
N GLY A 62 -8.58 17.62 -3.07
CA GLY A 62 -9.26 17.93 -1.83
C GLY A 62 -10.31 19.03 -2.10
N PRO A 63 -11.58 18.88 -1.69
CA PRO A 63 -12.42 20.04 -1.48
C PRO A 63 -11.74 20.90 -0.42
N SER A 64 -11.41 22.13 -0.80
CA SER A 64 -10.80 23.13 0.06
C SER A 64 -11.86 23.65 1.03
N ASP A 65 -12.22 22.90 2.08
CA ASP A 65 -13.01 23.48 3.18
C ASP A 65 -12.82 22.76 4.52
N MET A 66 -11.62 22.91 5.11
CA MET A 66 -11.37 22.68 6.53
C MET A 66 -11.28 24.00 7.29
N ARG A 67 -12.23 24.92 7.08
CA ARG A 67 -12.42 26.08 7.94
C ARG A 67 -13.87 26.21 8.37
N LYS A 68 -14.28 25.34 9.31
CA LYS A 68 -15.18 25.66 10.44
C LYS A 68 -15.72 24.36 11.03
N LEU A 69 -15.11 23.92 12.13
CA LEU A 69 -15.87 23.40 13.27
C LEU A 69 -14.96 23.44 14.52
N CYS A 70 -14.68 24.65 14.99
CA CYS A 70 -14.63 24.89 16.42
C CYS A 70 -16.05 25.26 16.83
N CYS A 71 -16.68 24.40 17.63
CA CYS A 71 -17.63 24.72 18.69
C CYS A 71 -17.55 23.56 19.67
#